data_AF-A0A3N2RBM6-F1
#
_entry.id   AF-A0A3N2RBM6-F1
#
_cell.length_a   1.000
_cell.length_b   1.000
_cell.length_c   1.000
_cell.angle_alpha   90.00
_cell.angle_beta   90.00
_cell.angle_gamma   90.00
#
_symmetry.space_group_name_H-M   'P 1'
#
loop_
_entity.id
_entity.type
_entity.pdbx_description
1 polymer ?
#
loop_
_entity_poly.entity_id
_entity_poly.type
_entity_poly.pdbx_seq_one_letter_code
_entity_poly.pdbx_strand_id
1 'polypeptide(L)' 'MSRKLQAAALGLLVALMATSAVSIPQYPPLAPGYQRDFYDDQGHLVGRWVNDCDNVHFSQWGVRTNRWQDSPTICL' A
#
# COMPACT_ATOMS: atom_id res chain seq x y z
N MET A 1 13.61 37.86 4.54
CA MET A 1 13.67 36.46 4.07
C MET A 1 13.37 36.44 2.57
N SER A 2 14.25 35.89 1.73
CA SER A 2 14.14 35.96 0.26
C SER A 2 12.99 35.08 -0.27
N ARG A 3 12.21 35.58 -1.24
CA ARG A 3 11.09 34.83 -1.87
C ARG A 3 11.53 33.47 -2.44
N LYS A 4 12.80 33.36 -2.85
CA LYS A 4 13.39 32.11 -3.36
C LYS A 4 13.54 31.03 -2.27
N LEU A 5 13.85 31.45 -1.03
CA LEU A 5 13.95 30.55 0.13
C LEU A 5 12.56 30.02 0.55
N GLN A 6 11.52 30.84 0.44
CA GLN A 6 10.15 30.40 0.73
C GLN A 6 9.67 29.35 -0.29
N ALA A 7 9.92 29.58 -1.57
CA ALA A 7 9.56 28.62 -2.62
C ALA A 7 10.29 27.27 -2.47
N ALA A 8 11.58 27.30 -2.12
CA ALA A 8 12.35 26.08 -1.87
C ALA A 8 11.83 25.30 -0.65
N ALA A 9 11.46 25.99 0.43
CA ALA A 9 10.89 25.36 1.62
C ALA A 9 9.52 24.72 1.34
N LEU A 10 8.66 25.40 0.56
CA LEU A 10 7.39 24.84 0.10
C LEU A 10 7.58 23.61 -0.79
N GLY A 11 8.53 23.66 -1.73
CA GLY A 11 8.84 22.51 -2.59
C GLY A 11 9.30 21.29 -1.79
N LEU A 12 10.12 21.51 -0.76
CA LEU A 12 10.58 20.43 0.12
C LEU A 12 9.45 19.84 0.98
N LEU A 13 8.55 20.68 1.50
CA LEU A 13 7.38 20.24 2.27
C LEU A 13 6.42 19.39 1.42
N VAL A 14 6.19 19.79 0.17
CA VAL A 14 5.34 19.02 -0.76
C VAL A 14 5.98 17.68 -1.10
N ALA A 15 7.31 17.62 -1.29
CA ALA A 15 8.02 16.38 -1.56
C ALA A 15 7.95 15.38 -0.37
N LEU A 16 8.02 15.88 0.87
CA LEU A 16 7.94 15.04 2.07
C LEU A 16 6.53 14.45 2.32
N MET A 17 5.48 15.10 1.83
CA MET A 17 4.10 14.59 1.97
C MET A 17 3.73 13.50 0.93
N ALA A 18 4.57 13.28 -0.09
CA ALA A 18 4.30 12.31 -1.16
C ALA A 18 4.64 10.85 -0.82
N THR A 19 5.23 10.58 0.35
CA THR A 19 5.66 9.23 0.76
C THR A 19 4.77 8.68 1.88
N SER A 20 3.58 8.16 1.56
CA SER A 20 2.77 7.43 2.54
C SER A 20 2.25 6.09 1.98
N ALA A 21 3.18 5.25 1.52
CA ALA A 21 2.99 3.81 1.68
C ALA A 21 3.54 3.48 3.07
N VAL A 22 2.66 3.18 4.03
CA VAL A 22 3.01 3.07 5.44
C VAL A 22 3.63 1.71 5.76
N SER A 23 3.39 0.70 4.91
CA SER A 23 4.08 -0.59 4.99
C SER A 23 3.82 -1.43 3.74
N ILE A 24 4.77 -2.24 3.30
CA ILE A 24 4.52 -3.39 2.43
C ILE A 24 4.62 -4.62 3.35
N PRO A 25 3.50 -5.16 3.84
CA PRO A 25 3.58 -6.32 4.71
C PRO A 25 4.18 -7.50 3.91
N GLN A 26 5.25 -8.09 4.47
CA GLN A 26 5.87 -9.29 3.90
C GLN A 26 5.01 -10.48 4.29
N TYR A 27 4.24 -10.99 3.34
CA TYR A 27 3.55 -12.27 3.50
C TYR A 27 4.44 -13.40 2.99
N PRO A 28 4.42 -14.59 3.64
CA PRO A 28 4.92 -15.79 2.99
C PRO A 28 4.21 -15.94 1.64
N PRO A 29 4.87 -16.51 0.61
CA PRO A 29 4.23 -16.73 -0.67
C PRO A 29 2.99 -17.58 -0.43
N LEU A 30 1.80 -16.98 -0.54
CA LEU A 30 0.57 -17.74 -0.54
C LEU A 30 0.61 -18.63 -1.77
N ALA A 31 0.08 -19.84 -1.64
CA ALA A 31 -0.08 -20.75 -2.76
C ALA A 31 -0.78 -20.03 -3.94
N PRO A 32 -0.61 -20.51 -5.18
CA PRO A 32 -1.34 -19.97 -6.31
C PRO A 32 -2.84 -19.85 -6.00
N GLY A 33 -3.47 -18.77 -6.44
CA GLY A 33 -4.90 -18.54 -6.21
C GLY A 33 -5.22 -18.00 -4.83
N TYR A 34 -4.34 -17.18 -4.26
CA TYR A 34 -4.58 -16.50 -3.00
C TYR A 34 -4.49 -14.98 -3.17
N GLN A 35 -5.48 -14.30 -2.59
CA GLN A 35 -5.53 -12.86 -2.49
C GLN A 35 -5.67 -12.46 -1.02
N ARG A 36 -5.05 -11.35 -0.64
CA ARG A 36 -5.33 -10.64 0.61
C ARG A 36 -5.64 -9.18 0.31
N ASP A 37 -6.79 -8.76 0.81
CA ASP A 37 -7.18 -7.35 0.82
C ASP A 37 -6.97 -6.78 2.22
N PHE A 38 -6.45 -5.56 2.29
CA PHE A 38 -6.25 -4.84 3.54
C PHE A 38 -7.25 -3.71 3.65
N TYR A 39 -8.01 -3.68 4.74
CA TYR A 39 -9.04 -2.68 4.99
C TYR A 39 -8.70 -1.83 6.21
N ASP A 40 -8.98 -0.54 6.19
CA ASP A 40 -8.87 0.32 7.38
C ASP A 40 -10.03 0.11 8.37
N ASP A 41 -9.99 0.81 9.50
CA ASP A 41 -11.02 0.76 10.55
C ASP A 41 -12.41 1.24 10.04
N GLN A 42 -12.47 1.91 8.88
CA GLN A 42 -13.70 2.39 8.24
C GLN A 42 -14.20 1.45 7.13
N GLY A 43 -13.44 0.38 6.81
CA GLY A 43 -13.75 -0.57 5.75
C GLY A 43 -13.26 -0.15 4.36
N HIS A 44 -12.38 0.85 4.23
CA HIS A 44 -11.80 1.21 2.93
C HIS A 44 -10.64 0.29 2.55
N LEU A 45 -10.54 -0.08 1.27
CA LEU A 45 -9.41 -0.83 0.75
C LEU A 45 -8.14 0.04 0.74
N VAL A 46 -7.17 -0.35 1.54
CA VAL A 46 -5.93 0.41 1.78
C VAL A 46 -4.67 -0.33 1.38
N GLY A 47 -4.79 -1.58 0.94
CA GLY A 47 -3.70 -2.36 0.35
C GLY A 47 -4.24 -3.63 -0.31
N ARG A 48 -3.43 -4.24 -1.18
CA ARG A 48 -3.72 -5.57 -1.72
C ARG A 48 -2.44 -6.33 -2.03
N TRP A 49 -2.51 -7.63 -1.80
CA TRP A 49 -1.53 -8.63 -2.19
C TRP A 49 -2.26 -9.71 -2.98
N VAL A 50 -1.83 -10.03 -4.19
CA VAL A 50 -2.44 -11.04 -5.06
C VAL A 50 -1.36 -11.94 -5.63
N ASN A 51 -1.59 -13.24 -5.51
CA ASN A 51 -0.98 -14.26 -6.36
C ASN A 51 -2.12 -14.94 -7.12
N ASP A 52 -2.26 -14.61 -8.40
CA ASP A 52 -3.38 -15.11 -9.21
C ASP A 52 -3.42 -16.65 -9.26
N CYS A 53 -4.58 -17.18 -9.62
CA CYS A 53 -4.86 -18.61 -9.58
C CYS A 53 -4.03 -19.41 -10.61
N ASP A 54 -3.58 -18.73 -11.67
CA ASP A 54 -2.70 -19.29 -12.70
C ASP A 54 -1.20 -19.14 -12.38
N ASN A 55 -0.84 -18.48 -11.27
CA ASN A 55 0.54 -18.22 -10.86
C ASN A 55 1.33 -17.39 -11.90
N VAL A 56 0.64 -16.56 -12.68
CA VAL A 56 1.17 -15.74 -13.78
C VAL A 56 1.35 -14.28 -13.34
N HIS A 57 0.50 -13.78 -12.45
CA HIS A 57 0.54 -12.41 -11.93
C HIS A 57 0.61 -12.37 -10.40
N PHE A 58 1.81 -12.05 -9.94
CA PHE A 58 2.01 -11.48 -8.62
C PHE A 58 1.81 -9.95 -8.68
N SER A 59 0.93 -9.43 -7.83
CA SER A 59 0.78 -7.98 -7.65
C SER A 59 0.68 -7.64 -6.17
N GLN A 60 1.52 -6.71 -5.72
CA GLN A 60 1.45 -6.16 -4.39
C GLN A 60 1.54 -4.64 -4.47
N TRP A 61 0.62 -3.95 -3.78
CA TRP A 61 0.79 -2.54 -3.47
C TRP A 61 0.66 -2.32 -1.97
N GLY A 62 1.57 -1.49 -1.43
CA GLY A 62 1.72 -1.30 0.00
C GLY A 62 0.46 -0.78 0.69
N VAL A 63 0.33 -1.11 1.97
CA VAL A 63 -0.74 -0.63 2.84
C VAL A 63 -0.51 0.84 3.17
N ARG A 64 -1.51 1.67 2.90
CA ARG A 64 -1.46 3.14 3.01
C ARG A 64 -1.71 3.67 4.42
N THR A 65 -1.88 2.78 5.40
CA THR A 65 -2.19 3.09 6.80
C THR A 65 -1.44 2.14 7.72
N ASN A 66 -1.20 2.57 8.96
CA ASN A 66 -0.62 1.76 10.04
C ASN A 66 -1.68 0.90 10.77
N ARG A 67 -2.97 1.16 10.54
CA ARG A 67 -4.10 0.41 11.08
C ARG A 67 -4.90 -0.20 9.95
N TRP A 68 -4.93 -1.52 9.93
CA TRP A 68 -5.63 -2.28 8.91
C TRP A 68 -5.97 -3.68 9.42
N GLN A 69 -6.95 -4.29 8.77
CA GLN A 69 -7.36 -5.67 8.93
C GLN A 69 -7.13 -6.44 7.63
N ASP A 70 -6.73 -7.69 7.77
CA ASP A 70 -6.46 -8.65 6.71
C ASP A 70 -7.74 -9.43 6.38
N SER A 71 -8.09 -9.51 5.09
CA SER A 71 -9.16 -10.37 4.58
C SER A 71 -8.61 -11.30 3.49
N PRO A 72 -8.38 -12.59 3.80
CA PRO A 72 -7.87 -13.55 2.82
C PRO A 72 -9.01 -14.12 1.97
N THR A 73 -8.77 -14.23 0.68
CA THR A 73 -9.67 -14.87 -0.29
C THR A 73 -8.89 -15.92 -1.07
N ILE A 74 -9.51 -17.10 -1.25
CA ILE A 74 -8.98 -18.19 -2.06
C ILE A 74 -9.75 -18.19 -3.39
N CYS A 75 -9.05 -18.24 -4.51
CA CYS A 75 -9.65 -18.57 -5.79
C CYS A 75 -10.11 -20.04 -5.76
N LEU A 76 -11.40 -20.28 -6.00
CA LEU A 76 -11.91 -21.63 -6.29
C LEU A 76 -11.77 -21.93 -7.78
#